data_AF-A0A4Q3JD52-F1
#
_entry.id   AF-A0A4Q3JD52-F1
#
_cell.length_a   1.000
_cell.length_b   1.000
_cell.length_c   1.000
_cell.angle_alpha   90.00
_cell.angle_beta   90.00
_cell.angle_gamma   90.00
#
_symmetry.space_group_name_H-M   'P 1'
#
loop_
_entity.id
_entity.type
_entity.pdbx_description
1 polymer ?
#
loop_
_entity_poly.entity_id
_entity_poly.type
_entity_poly.pdbx_seq_one_letter_code
_entity_poly.pdbx_strand_id
1 'polypeptide(L)'
;MTLHGSYQSPVVTRDQLATVMGLPPSQVRVLSPFVGGGFGGKLGVMPEAVAAAIAAQQLGRPVKVVMSRQQVFETTGRRPMTHQRVRLGANRDGRLTLVQHETITDQLEGEVFFEPAGLATHLLYAGENRMVDHKVVRTNKQLAVSMRAPGEAVGLLTLECAMDELAERLGLDPIELRLLNEPETHPEMDVPFSSRALVD
;
A
#
# COMPACT_ATOMS: atom_id res chain seq x y z
N MET A 1 11.49 -5.24 -28.88
CA MET A 1 10.09 -4.82 -28.66
C MET A 1 10.06 -3.46 -27.97
N THR A 2 9.20 -2.54 -28.44
CA THR A 2 9.01 -1.22 -27.81
C THR A 2 7.57 -1.08 -27.34
N LEU A 3 7.37 -0.81 -26.05
CA LEU A 3 6.07 -0.52 -25.45
C LEU A 3 5.94 0.98 -25.20
N HIS A 4 4.95 1.62 -25.83
CA HIS A 4 4.51 2.96 -25.46
C HIS A 4 3.33 2.84 -24.51
N GLY A 5 3.39 3.49 -23.35
CA GLY A 5 2.29 3.44 -22.39
C GLY A 5 2.46 4.40 -21.23
N SER A 6 1.52 4.34 -20.29
CA SER A 6 1.47 5.20 -19.11
C SER A 6 1.85 4.39 -17.88
N TYR A 7 3.12 4.51 -17.45
CA TYR A 7 3.69 3.73 -16.33
C TYR A 7 4.50 4.61 -15.38
N GLN A 8 4.36 4.36 -14.07
CA GLN A 8 5.12 5.06 -13.02
C GLN A 8 6.54 4.51 -12.87
N SER A 9 6.75 3.24 -13.20
CA SER A 9 8.04 2.56 -13.05
C SER A 9 8.46 1.87 -14.34
N PRO A 10 9.03 2.61 -15.32
CA PRO A 10 9.40 2.05 -16.63
C PRO A 10 10.39 0.89 -16.55
N VAL A 11 11.31 0.90 -15.58
CA VAL A 11 12.29 -0.17 -15.36
C VAL A 11 11.60 -1.45 -14.89
N VAL A 12 10.77 -1.36 -13.85
CA VAL A 12 9.97 -2.50 -13.35
C VAL A 12 9.06 -3.05 -14.45
N THR A 13 8.40 -2.15 -15.19
CA THR A 13 7.53 -2.52 -16.32
C THR A 13 8.31 -3.25 -17.41
N ARG A 14 9.52 -2.79 -17.76
CA ARG A 14 10.40 -3.45 -18.73
C ARG A 14 10.74 -4.86 -18.27
N ASP A 15 11.15 -5.01 -17.01
CA ASP A 15 11.62 -6.28 -16.48
C ASP A 15 10.49 -7.29 -16.39
N GLN A 16 9.32 -6.89 -15.89
CA GLN A 16 8.13 -7.74 -15.87
C GLN A 16 7.69 -8.15 -17.27
N LEU A 17 7.65 -7.21 -18.22
CA LEU A 17 7.27 -7.52 -19.60
C LEU A 17 8.28 -8.44 -20.28
N ALA A 18 9.59 -8.23 -20.05
CA ALA A 18 10.64 -9.08 -20.57
C ALA A 18 10.50 -10.51 -20.06
N THR A 19 10.25 -10.69 -18.76
CA THR A 19 9.97 -12.00 -18.16
C THR A 19 8.77 -12.68 -18.79
N VAL A 20 7.63 -11.99 -18.89
CA VAL A 20 6.39 -12.58 -19.46
C VAL A 20 6.56 -12.97 -20.93
N MET A 21 7.31 -12.18 -21.70
CA MET A 21 7.55 -12.44 -23.12
C MET A 21 8.73 -13.40 -23.38
N GLY A 22 9.43 -13.88 -22.34
CA GLY A 22 10.61 -14.73 -22.49
C GLY A 22 11.78 -14.04 -23.22
N LEU A 23 11.90 -12.72 -23.07
CA LEU A 23 12.92 -11.91 -23.72
C LEU A 23 13.98 -11.43 -22.71
N PRO A 24 15.24 -11.22 -23.14
CA PRO A 24 16.19 -10.48 -22.32
C PRO A 24 15.74 -9.01 -22.18
N PRO A 25 15.90 -8.36 -21.02
CA PRO A 25 15.48 -6.96 -20.81
C PRO A 25 16.07 -5.97 -21.82
N SER A 26 17.26 -6.25 -22.36
CA SER A 26 17.90 -5.44 -23.41
C SER A 26 17.11 -5.40 -24.73
N GLN A 27 16.22 -6.36 -24.96
CA GLN A 27 15.33 -6.39 -26.12
C GLN A 27 13.97 -5.74 -25.85
N VAL A 28 13.73 -5.20 -24.66
CA VAL A 28 12.49 -4.51 -24.30
C VAL A 28 12.77 -3.05 -23.97
N ARG A 29 12.05 -2.14 -24.63
CA ARG A 29 12.10 -0.70 -24.37
C ARG A 29 10.73 -0.19 -23.95
N VAL A 30 10.62 0.39 -22.76
CA VAL A 30 9.39 1.04 -22.29
C VAL A 30 9.53 2.56 -22.43
N LEU A 31 8.59 3.18 -23.12
CA LEU A 31 8.50 4.63 -23.33
C LEU A 31 7.24 5.17 -22.65
N SER A 32 7.44 5.94 -21.58
CA SER A 32 6.36 6.57 -20.79
C SER A 32 6.70 8.02 -20.43
N PRO A 33 6.88 8.92 -21.42
CA PRO A 33 7.29 10.30 -21.17
C PRO A 33 6.21 11.14 -20.46
N PHE A 34 4.94 10.77 -20.61
CA PHE A 34 3.80 11.45 -19.99
C PHE A 34 2.89 10.44 -19.30
N VAL A 35 2.52 10.73 -18.06
CA VAL A 35 1.66 9.87 -17.24
C VAL A 35 0.53 10.72 -16.66
N GLY A 36 -0.70 10.46 -17.09
CA GLY A 36 -1.90 11.17 -16.62
C GLY A 36 -2.36 10.75 -15.22
N GLY A 37 -1.42 10.60 -14.27
CA GLY A 37 -1.66 10.05 -12.95
C GLY A 37 -1.66 8.52 -12.90
N GLY A 38 -1.34 7.97 -11.73
CA GLY A 38 -1.27 6.51 -11.50
C GLY A 38 -1.66 6.12 -10.08
N PHE A 39 -1.23 6.88 -9.07
CA PHE A 39 -1.61 6.70 -7.67
C PHE A 39 -1.39 5.26 -7.15
N GLY A 40 -0.40 4.55 -7.69
CA GLY A 40 -0.07 3.15 -7.35
C GLY A 40 -0.52 2.14 -8.40
N GLY A 41 -1.58 2.43 -9.17
CA GLY A 41 -2.14 1.49 -10.15
C GLY A 41 -1.33 1.31 -11.44
N LYS A 42 -0.20 2.01 -11.59
CA LYS A 42 0.67 1.97 -12.79
C LYS A 42 2.13 1.66 -12.46
N LEU A 43 2.38 0.98 -11.35
CA LEU A 43 3.74 0.62 -10.88
C LEU A 43 4.35 -0.58 -11.62
N GLY A 44 3.57 -1.31 -12.41
CA GLY A 44 4.00 -2.47 -13.18
C GLY A 44 3.12 -2.73 -14.39
N VAL A 45 3.42 -3.81 -15.12
CA VAL A 45 2.59 -4.26 -16.24
C VAL A 45 1.22 -4.73 -15.75
N MET A 46 0.21 -4.48 -16.58
CA MET A 46 -1.15 -4.97 -16.41
C MET A 46 -1.53 -5.79 -17.66
N PRO A 47 -2.64 -6.57 -17.64
CA PRO A 47 -2.97 -7.51 -18.71
C PRO A 47 -3.04 -6.91 -20.11
N GLU A 48 -3.40 -5.62 -20.24
CA GLU A 48 -3.46 -4.93 -21.53
C GLU A 48 -2.09 -4.81 -22.21
N ALA A 49 -1.03 -4.62 -21.42
CA ALA A 49 0.32 -4.46 -21.93
C ALA A 49 0.85 -5.77 -22.50
N VAL A 50 0.59 -6.87 -21.78
CA VAL A 50 0.96 -8.22 -22.15
C VAL A 50 0.17 -8.65 -23.39
N ALA A 51 -1.15 -8.42 -23.40
CA ALA A 51 -2.00 -8.73 -24.55
C ALA A 51 -1.55 -7.96 -25.81
N ALA A 52 -1.24 -6.67 -25.68
CA ALA A 52 -0.73 -5.87 -26.79
C ALA A 52 0.62 -6.39 -27.31
N ALA A 53 1.53 -6.79 -26.41
CA ALA A 53 2.84 -7.35 -26.77
C ALA A 53 2.71 -8.67 -27.53
N ILE A 54 1.90 -9.60 -27.02
CA ILE A 54 1.62 -10.89 -27.67
C ILE A 54 1.00 -10.68 -29.05
N ALA A 55 -0.03 -9.84 -29.14
CA ALA A 55 -0.70 -9.56 -30.41
C ALA A 55 0.25 -8.90 -31.42
N ALA A 56 1.06 -7.94 -30.99
CA ALA A 56 2.03 -7.29 -31.87
C ALA A 56 3.09 -8.28 -32.40
N GLN A 57 3.54 -9.22 -31.57
CA GLN A 57 4.49 -10.26 -31.98
C GLN A 57 3.87 -11.23 -33.00
N GLN A 58 2.64 -11.70 -32.76
CA GLN A 58 1.97 -12.65 -33.66
C GLN A 58 1.61 -12.01 -35.01
N LEU A 59 1.18 -10.75 -35.01
CA LEU A 59 0.76 -10.03 -36.21
C LEU A 59 1.93 -9.40 -36.97
N GLY A 60 3.11 -9.29 -36.36
CA GLY A 60 4.27 -8.60 -36.92
C GLY A 60 4.04 -7.10 -37.17
N ARG A 61 3.11 -6.48 -36.44
CA ARG A 61 2.70 -5.08 -36.64
C ARG A 61 2.42 -4.39 -35.30
N PRO A 62 2.57 -3.05 -35.19
CA PRO A 62 2.22 -2.33 -33.98
C PRO A 62 0.74 -2.49 -33.60
N VAL A 63 0.47 -2.76 -32.32
CA VAL A 63 -0.88 -2.89 -31.76
C VAL A 63 -1.10 -1.80 -30.71
N LYS A 64 -2.23 -1.09 -30.80
CA LYS A 64 -2.66 -0.09 -29.81
C LYS A 64 -3.86 -0.64 -29.06
N VAL A 65 -3.71 -0.79 -27.74
CA VAL A 65 -4.81 -1.15 -26.84
C VAL A 65 -5.17 0.08 -26.00
N VAL A 66 -6.46 0.42 -25.95
CA VAL A 66 -7.00 1.47 -25.09
C VAL A 66 -8.15 0.86 -24.31
N MET A 67 -8.02 0.83 -22.99
CA MET A 67 -9.08 0.33 -22.12
C MET A 67 -10.21 1.36 -21.99
N SER A 68 -11.45 0.90 -22.01
CA SER A 68 -12.58 1.69 -21.50
C SER A 68 -12.43 1.89 -19.99
N ARG A 69 -13.16 2.86 -19.42
CA ARG A 69 -13.12 3.09 -17.96
C ARG A 69 -13.56 1.86 -17.18
N GLN A 70 -14.58 1.16 -17.67
CA GLN A 70 -15.10 -0.08 -17.07
C GLN A 70 -14.03 -1.17 -17.06
N GLN A 71 -13.33 -1.36 -18.19
CA GLN A 71 -12.24 -2.33 -18.28
C GLN A 71 -11.12 -2.04 -17.28
N VAL A 72 -10.78 -0.77 -17.04
CA VAL A 72 -9.79 -0.44 -15.99
C VAL A 72 -10.21 -1.01 -14.63
N PHE A 73 -11.48 -0.87 -14.25
CA PHE A 73 -11.98 -1.42 -12.99
C PHE A 73 -12.09 -2.94 -13.00
N GLU A 74 -12.18 -3.59 -14.16
CA GLU A 74 -12.39 -5.05 -14.31
C GLU A 74 -11.10 -5.85 -14.56
N THR A 75 -10.04 -5.22 -15.08
CA THR A 75 -8.84 -5.94 -15.52
C THR A 75 -7.54 -5.47 -14.88
N THR A 76 -7.55 -4.35 -14.14
CA THR A 76 -6.35 -3.86 -13.44
C THR A 76 -6.40 -4.15 -11.95
N GLY A 77 -5.42 -3.62 -11.20
CA GLY A 77 -5.35 -3.82 -9.76
C GLY A 77 -6.25 -2.88 -8.96
N ARG A 78 -6.61 -3.31 -7.75
CA ARG A 78 -7.35 -2.53 -6.75
C ARG A 78 -6.57 -2.41 -5.44
N ARG A 79 -6.97 -1.48 -4.57
CA ARG A 79 -6.59 -1.61 -3.16
C ARG A 79 -7.29 -2.86 -2.58
N PRO A 80 -6.57 -3.75 -1.88
CA PRO A 80 -7.19 -4.81 -1.09
C PRO A 80 -8.18 -4.29 -0.04
N MET A 81 -9.19 -5.11 0.28
CA MET A 81 -10.06 -4.87 1.44
C MET A 81 -9.27 -5.19 2.71
N THR A 82 -9.50 -4.42 3.77
CA THR A 82 -8.93 -4.69 5.09
C THR A 82 -10.03 -4.88 6.13
N HIS A 83 -9.80 -5.81 7.06
CA HIS A 83 -10.54 -5.92 8.30
C HIS A 83 -9.53 -5.77 9.43
N GLN A 84 -9.65 -4.70 10.20
CA GLN A 84 -8.65 -4.28 11.17
C GLN A 84 -9.22 -4.34 12.58
N ARG A 85 -8.43 -4.86 13.53
CA ARG A 85 -8.76 -4.86 14.96
C ARG A 85 -7.65 -4.15 15.72
N VAL A 86 -7.96 -2.98 16.24
CA VAL A 86 -7.07 -2.19 17.10
C VAL A 86 -7.49 -2.36 18.57
N ARG A 87 -6.51 -2.54 19.46
CA ARG A 87 -6.69 -2.48 20.92
C ARG A 87 -5.63 -1.57 21.49
N LEU A 88 -6.08 -0.63 22.31
CA LEU A 88 -5.23 0.30 23.04
C LEU A 88 -5.38 0.04 24.54
N GLY A 89 -4.27 -0.13 25.23
CA GLY A 89 -4.21 -0.13 26.70
C GLY A 89 -3.58 1.18 27.15
N ALA A 90 -4.23 1.88 28.08
CA ALA A 90 -3.72 3.12 28.64
C ALA A 90 -3.96 3.18 30.15
N ASN A 91 -3.12 3.95 30.85
CA ASN A 91 -3.39 4.35 32.23
C ASN A 91 -4.48 5.46 32.27
N ARG A 92 -4.91 5.86 33.47
CA ARG A 92 -5.99 6.86 33.62
C ARG A 92 -5.61 8.26 33.15
N ASP A 93 -4.32 8.57 33.15
CA ASP A 93 -3.73 9.80 32.63
C ASP A 93 -3.55 9.80 31.11
N GLY A 94 -3.85 8.69 30.42
CA GLY A 94 -3.87 8.62 28.96
C GLY A 94 -2.58 8.14 28.30
N ARG A 95 -1.53 7.81 29.05
CA ARG A 95 -0.32 7.18 28.50
C ARG A 95 -0.59 5.75 28.08
N LEU A 96 -0.29 5.44 26.82
CA LEU A 96 -0.40 4.12 26.25
C LEU A 96 0.64 3.18 26.87
N THR A 97 0.16 2.02 27.33
CA THR A 97 0.99 0.90 27.79
C THR A 97 0.97 -0.26 26.80
N LEU A 98 -0.06 -0.34 25.95
CA LEU A 98 -0.23 -1.38 24.94
C LEU A 98 -0.84 -0.86 23.65
N VAL A 99 -0.30 -1.29 22.51
CA VAL A 99 -0.86 -1.06 21.18
C VAL A 99 -0.86 -2.37 20.38
N GLN A 100 -2.04 -2.87 20.04
CA GLN A 100 -2.20 -4.07 19.23
C GLN A 100 -3.03 -3.76 17.98
N HIS A 101 -2.51 -4.08 16.80
CA HIS A 101 -3.18 -3.88 15.52
C HIS A 101 -3.05 -5.13 14.64
N GLU A 102 -4.15 -5.87 14.54
CA GLU A 102 -4.27 -7.05 13.70
C GLU A 102 -5.05 -6.72 12.43
N THR A 103 -4.49 -7.05 11.27
CA THR A 103 -5.13 -6.80 9.96
C THR A 103 -5.35 -8.09 9.21
N ILE A 104 -6.57 -8.31 8.73
CA ILE A 104 -6.86 -9.28 7.68
C ILE A 104 -6.99 -8.53 6.36
N THR A 105 -6.22 -8.94 5.35
CA THR A 105 -6.25 -8.35 4.00
C THR A 105 -6.41 -9.46 2.97
N ASP A 106 -6.91 -9.12 1.78
CA ASP A 106 -7.18 -10.11 0.74
C ASP A 106 -6.27 -9.98 -0.48
N GLN A 107 -5.92 -11.11 -1.09
CA GLN A 107 -5.07 -11.17 -2.29
C GLN A 107 -5.38 -12.43 -3.12
N LEU A 108 -4.98 -12.42 -4.40
CA LEU A 108 -4.94 -13.61 -5.26
C LEU A 108 -4.00 -14.70 -4.71
N GLU A 109 -4.23 -15.94 -5.15
CA GLU A 109 -3.32 -17.06 -4.92
C GLU A 109 -1.96 -16.80 -5.60
N GLY A 110 -0.86 -17.17 -4.95
CA GLY A 110 0.50 -17.01 -5.49
C GLY A 110 1.11 -15.60 -5.43
N GLU A 111 0.29 -14.57 -5.20
CA GLU A 111 0.75 -13.18 -5.07
C GLU A 111 1.29 -12.87 -3.68
N VAL A 112 2.36 -12.06 -3.60
CA VAL A 112 3.06 -11.77 -2.33
C VAL A 112 2.68 -10.43 -1.71
N PHE A 113 2.14 -9.50 -2.51
CA PHE A 113 1.72 -8.20 -2.00
C PHE A 113 0.51 -8.31 -1.07
N PHE A 114 0.51 -7.52 0.00
CA PHE A 114 -0.61 -7.36 0.94
C PHE A 114 -0.73 -5.89 1.35
N GLU A 115 -1.88 -5.47 1.89
CA GLU A 115 -2.04 -4.11 2.46
C GLU A 115 -1.39 -4.03 3.83
N PRO A 116 -0.32 -3.24 4.02
CA PRO A 116 0.37 -3.18 5.29
C PRO A 116 -0.27 -2.14 6.21
N ALA A 117 -1.54 -2.32 6.58
CA ALA A 117 -2.33 -1.33 7.34
C ALA A 117 -1.77 -1.02 8.75
N GLY A 118 -0.83 -1.82 9.26
CA GLY A 118 -0.21 -1.60 10.56
C GLY A 118 1.04 -0.71 10.52
N LEU A 119 1.47 -0.22 9.35
CA LEU A 119 2.72 0.54 9.20
C LEU A 119 2.84 1.71 10.20
N ALA A 120 1.82 2.57 10.25
CA ALA A 120 1.81 3.70 11.15
C ALA A 120 1.82 3.29 12.63
N THR A 121 1.21 2.15 12.97
CA THR A 121 1.14 1.65 14.35
C THR A 121 2.51 1.36 14.95
N HIS A 122 3.50 1.01 14.14
CA HIS A 122 4.87 0.80 14.62
C HIS A 122 5.52 2.09 15.16
N LEU A 123 5.08 3.26 14.68
CA LEU A 123 5.86 4.50 14.74
C LEU A 123 5.11 5.69 15.36
N LEU A 124 3.79 5.70 15.25
CA LEU A 124 3.03 6.93 15.45
C LEU A 124 2.92 7.33 16.92
N TYR A 125 2.66 6.36 17.80
CA TYR A 125 2.49 6.60 19.24
C TYR A 125 3.41 5.72 20.09
N ALA A 126 3.69 6.19 21.30
CA ALA A 126 4.31 5.42 22.35
C ALA A 126 3.45 4.22 22.77
N GLY A 127 4.06 3.29 23.49
CA GLY A 127 3.43 2.04 23.95
C GLY A 127 4.46 0.94 24.05
N GLU A 128 4.79 0.56 25.28
CA GLU A 128 5.85 -0.42 25.58
C GLU A 128 5.50 -1.81 25.03
N ASN A 129 4.25 -2.23 25.18
CA ASN A 129 3.79 -3.54 24.73
C ASN A 129 3.12 -3.41 23.37
N ARG A 130 3.63 -4.10 22.35
CA ARG A 130 3.12 -3.96 20.99
C ARG A 130 2.98 -5.28 20.25
N MET A 131 1.94 -5.34 19.41
CA MET A 131 1.79 -6.40 18.43
C MET A 131 1.14 -5.85 17.17
N VAL A 132 1.83 -5.96 16.05
CA VAL A 132 1.29 -5.64 14.73
C VAL A 132 1.34 -6.93 13.90
N ASP A 133 0.19 -7.39 13.42
CA ASP A 133 0.08 -8.64 12.68
C ASP A 133 -0.78 -8.50 11.42
N HIS A 134 -0.42 -9.26 10.38
CA HIS A 134 -1.08 -9.24 9.09
C HIS A 134 -1.36 -10.66 8.62
N LYS A 135 -2.64 -10.96 8.39
CA LYS A 135 -3.09 -12.21 7.77
C LYS A 135 -3.61 -11.96 6.37
N VAL A 136 -3.04 -12.66 5.39
CA VAL A 136 -3.51 -12.62 4.00
C VAL A 136 -4.50 -13.75 3.75
N VAL A 137 -5.71 -13.40 3.32
CA VAL A 137 -6.73 -14.36 2.86
C VAL A 137 -6.67 -14.44 1.34
N ARG A 138 -6.64 -15.67 0.81
CA ARG A 138 -6.63 -15.93 -0.62
C ARG A 138 -8.04 -15.91 -1.18
N THR A 139 -8.27 -15.12 -2.22
CA THR A 139 -9.59 -14.96 -2.84
C THR A 139 -9.49 -14.92 -4.37
N ASN A 140 -10.61 -15.14 -5.06
CA ASN A 140 -10.71 -15.02 -6.53
C ASN A 140 -11.13 -13.60 -6.98
N LYS A 141 -10.89 -12.58 -6.16
CA LYS A 141 -11.09 -11.18 -6.55
C LYS A 141 -9.93 -10.72 -7.44
N GLN A 142 -10.08 -9.56 -8.08
CA GLN A 142 -9.01 -8.97 -8.87
C GLN A 142 -7.74 -8.72 -8.04
N LEU A 143 -6.60 -8.69 -8.74
CA LEU A 143 -5.26 -8.45 -8.20
C LEU A 143 -5.27 -7.25 -7.24
N ALA A 144 -4.77 -7.47 -6.03
CA ALA A 144 -4.55 -6.39 -5.09
C ALA A 144 -3.18 -5.74 -5.36
N VAL A 145 -3.16 -4.42 -5.45
CA VAL A 145 -1.98 -3.60 -5.73
C VAL A 145 -1.96 -2.36 -4.86
N SER A 146 -0.82 -1.67 -4.85
CA SER A 146 -0.68 -0.39 -4.18
C SER A 146 -1.69 0.64 -4.70
N MET A 147 -2.28 1.38 -3.78
CA MET A 147 -2.95 2.65 -4.03
C MET A 147 -2.34 3.71 -3.09
N ARG A 148 -2.40 5.01 -3.46
CA ARG A 148 -1.77 6.13 -2.75
C ARG A 148 -1.82 5.96 -1.22
N ALA A 149 -0.67 6.05 -0.56
CA ALA A 149 -0.50 5.68 0.85
C ALA A 149 -0.92 4.21 1.12
N PRO A 150 -0.17 3.23 0.56
CA PRO A 150 -0.43 1.82 0.82
C PRO A 150 -0.21 1.51 2.30
N GLY A 151 -1.16 0.81 2.91
CA GLY A 151 -1.20 0.58 4.36
C GLY A 151 -1.70 1.80 5.11
N GLU A 152 -0.93 2.89 5.11
CA GLU A 152 -1.18 4.14 5.83
C GLU A 152 -2.60 4.67 5.67
N ALA A 153 -3.14 4.76 4.44
CA ALA A 153 -4.44 5.38 4.20
C ALA A 153 -5.60 4.69 4.95
N VAL A 154 -5.57 3.36 5.03
CA VAL A 154 -6.61 2.56 5.70
C VAL A 154 -6.25 2.24 7.14
N GLY A 155 -4.95 2.19 7.44
CA GLY A 155 -4.39 1.90 8.75
C GLY A 155 -4.53 3.05 9.74
N LEU A 156 -4.12 4.25 9.31
CA LEU A 156 -4.22 5.46 10.11
C LEU A 156 -5.67 5.76 10.46
N LEU A 157 -6.60 5.58 9.51
CA LEU A 157 -8.02 5.77 9.79
C LEU A 157 -8.46 4.96 11.02
N THR A 158 -8.14 3.67 11.07
CA THR A 158 -8.52 2.80 12.19
C THR A 158 -7.81 3.18 13.48
N LEU A 159 -6.50 3.42 13.42
CA LEU A 159 -5.69 3.79 14.59
C LEU A 159 -6.14 5.12 15.20
N GLU A 160 -6.34 6.14 14.37
CA GLU A 160 -6.75 7.48 14.80
C GLU A 160 -8.16 7.51 15.34
N CYS A 161 -9.09 6.76 14.75
CA CYS A 161 -10.42 6.58 15.33
C CYS A 161 -10.35 5.92 16.72
N ALA A 162 -9.50 4.89 16.89
CA ALA A 162 -9.32 4.25 18.19
C ALA A 162 -8.71 5.20 19.23
N MET A 163 -7.78 6.07 18.83
CA MET A 163 -7.24 7.12 19.71
C MET A 163 -8.31 8.14 20.12
N ASP A 164 -9.21 8.52 19.21
CA ASP A 164 -10.30 9.44 19.51
C ASP A 164 -11.32 8.83 20.48
N GLU A 165 -11.71 7.56 20.25
CA GLU A 165 -12.56 6.81 21.19
C GLU A 165 -11.90 6.65 22.56
N LEU A 166 -10.58 6.48 22.63
CA LEU A 166 -9.85 6.42 23.89
C LEU A 166 -9.87 7.77 24.62
N ALA A 167 -9.67 8.88 23.90
CA ALA A 167 -9.74 10.23 24.45
C ALA A 167 -11.11 10.49 25.07
N GLU A 168 -12.20 10.16 24.36
CA GLU A 168 -13.57 10.28 24.85
C GLU A 168 -13.79 9.47 26.13
N ARG A 169 -13.35 8.21 26.17
CA ARG A 169 -13.50 7.33 27.35
C ARG A 169 -12.74 7.82 28.57
N LEU A 170 -11.61 8.49 28.38
CA LEU A 170 -10.79 9.05 29.46
C LEU A 170 -11.20 10.49 29.82
N GLY A 171 -12.07 11.13 29.03
CA GLY A 171 -12.42 12.54 29.20
C GLY A 171 -11.25 13.48 28.94
N LEU A 172 -10.35 13.10 28.04
CA LEU A 172 -9.17 13.89 27.65
C LEU A 172 -9.43 14.59 26.32
N ASP A 173 -8.79 15.75 26.14
CA ASP A 173 -8.75 16.38 24.82
C ASP A 173 -8.00 15.46 23.83
N PRO A 174 -8.54 15.23 22.62
CA PRO A 174 -7.95 14.29 21.66
C PRO A 174 -6.59 14.75 21.12
N ILE A 175 -6.30 16.05 21.09
CA ILE A 175 -4.98 16.57 20.69
C ILE A 175 -4.00 16.33 21.85
N GLU A 176 -4.38 16.68 23.08
CA GLU A 176 -3.55 16.45 24.27
C GLU A 176 -3.19 14.97 24.46
N LEU A 177 -4.13 14.05 24.20
CA LEU A 177 -3.85 12.61 24.24
C LEU A 177 -2.76 12.20 23.24
N ARG A 178 -2.76 12.78 22.03
CA ARG A 178 -1.76 12.47 20.99
C ARG A 178 -0.40 13.04 21.36
N LEU A 179 -0.36 14.28 21.86
CA LEU A 179 0.87 14.91 22.35
C LEU A 179 1.48 14.13 23.51
N LEU A 180 0.66 13.67 24.46
CA LEU A 180 1.08 12.84 25.59
C LEU A 180 1.75 11.53 25.16
N ASN A 181 1.33 10.99 24.01
CA ASN A 181 1.80 9.73 23.46
C ASN A 181 2.74 9.90 22.26
N GLU A 182 3.25 11.11 22.02
CA GLU A 182 4.28 11.33 21.01
C GLU A 182 5.60 10.67 21.48
N PRO A 183 6.16 9.73 20.72
CA PRO A 183 7.38 9.06 21.12
C PRO A 183 8.61 9.93 20.85
N GLU A 184 9.58 9.93 21.77
CA GLU A 184 10.85 10.65 21.59
C GLU A 184 11.79 9.94 20.59
N THR A 185 11.73 8.62 20.51
CA THR A 185 12.55 7.76 19.64
C THR A 185 11.68 6.74 18.91
N HIS A 186 12.26 6.02 17.94
CA HIS A 186 11.57 4.92 17.26
C HIS A 186 11.10 3.90 18.31
N PRO A 187 9.78 3.65 18.44
CA PRO A 187 9.25 2.87 19.56
C PRO A 187 9.58 1.36 19.55
N GLU A 188 10.43 0.91 18.64
CA GLU A 188 10.69 -0.50 18.31
C GLU A 188 12.17 -0.79 18.11
N MET A 189 12.92 0.18 17.60
CA MET A 189 14.32 0.01 17.22
C MET A 189 15.31 0.77 18.12
N ASP A 190 14.82 1.49 19.14
CA ASP A 190 15.65 2.29 20.07
C ASP A 190 16.64 3.22 19.36
N VAL A 191 16.17 3.88 18.30
CA VAL A 191 16.94 4.85 17.52
C VAL A 191 16.20 6.18 17.44
N PRO A 192 16.90 7.33 17.43
CA PRO A 192 16.24 8.62 17.26
C PRO A 192 15.61 8.73 15.87
N PHE A 193 14.54 9.53 15.76
CA PHE A 193 14.03 9.93 14.45
C PHE A 193 15.06 10.80 13.72
N SER A 194 15.14 10.68 12.40
CA SER A 194 15.97 11.58 11.58
C SER A 194 15.44 13.01 11.61
N SER A 195 14.13 13.17 11.54
CA SER A 195 13.39 14.41 11.74
C SER A 195 11.94 14.08 12.06
N ARG A 196 11.34 14.78 13.02
CA ARG A 196 9.92 14.62 13.38
C ARG A 196 9.41 15.94 13.91
N ALA A 197 8.47 16.55 13.19
CA ALA A 197 7.90 17.86 13.48
C ALA A 197 6.37 17.76 13.58
N LEU A 198 5.88 16.74 14.29
CA LEU A 198 4.44 16.54 14.46
C LEU A 198 3.85 17.56 15.44
N VAL A 199 4.65 18.01 16.41
CA VAL A 199 4.25 18.89 17.52
C VAL A 199 4.77 20.33 17.35
N ASP A 200 5.81 20.52 16.53
CA ASP A 200 6.45 21.82 16.26
C ASP A 200 5.69 22.65 15.21
#